data_AF-A0A3D5CLU2-F1
#
_entry.id   AF-A0A3D5CLU2-F1
#
_cell.length_a   1.000
_cell.length_b   1.000
_cell.length_c   1.000
_cell.angle_alpha   90.00
_cell.angle_beta   90.00
_cell.angle_gamma   90.00
#
_symmetry.space_group_name_H-M   'P 1'
#
loop_
_entity.id
_entity.type
_entity.pdbx_description
1 polymer ?
#
loop_
_entity_poly.entity_id
_entity_poly.type
_entity_poly.pdbx_seq_one_letter_code
_entity_poly.pdbx_strand_id
1 'polypeptide(L)'
;QKLWFPFVFFGFAVLAGIFPFHNWSPVGHVAAPTAVSMFHAGVLMKLGAFAALRVGVMLLPDGARFWLPLIVFLALTNVVYGAFVAMKQRDLKYVIGYSSVSHMGLVTLGVATLNPQGIT
;
A
#
# COMPACT_ATOMS: atom_id res chain seq x y z
N GLN A 1 -21.40 -2.44 7.71
CA GLN A 1 -20.01 -2.59 7.23
C GLN A 1 -19.64 -1.59 6.12
N LYS A 2 -20.47 -1.43 5.07
CA LYS A 2 -20.18 -0.55 3.92
C LYS A 2 -19.76 0.89 4.29
N LEU A 3 -20.45 1.56 5.20
CA LEU A 3 -20.12 2.93 5.60
C LEU A 3 -18.78 3.04 6.33
N TRP A 4 -18.49 2.11 7.25
CA TRP A 4 -17.32 2.18 8.13
C TRP A 4 -16.04 1.61 7.51
N PHE A 5 -16.18 0.65 6.60
CA PHE A 5 -15.07 0.00 5.92
C PHE A 5 -14.02 0.97 5.37
N PRO A 6 -14.34 2.01 4.58
CA PRO A 6 -13.33 2.89 4.00
C PRO A 6 -12.52 3.60 5.09
N PHE A 7 -13.14 4.05 6.17
CA PHE A 7 -12.42 4.71 7.27
C PHE A 7 -11.41 3.77 7.95
N VAL A 8 -11.83 2.52 8.21
CA VAL A 8 -10.97 1.51 8.83
C VAL A 8 -9.85 1.08 7.86
N PHE A 9 -10.21 0.74 6.62
CA PHE A 9 -9.26 0.26 5.62
C PHE A 9 -8.24 1.34 5.25
N PHE A 10 -8.69 2.54 4.86
CA PHE A 10 -7.78 3.64 4.48
C PHE A 10 -6.95 4.14 5.65
N GLY A 11 -7.46 4.10 6.89
CA GLY A 11 -6.68 4.42 8.08
C GLY A 11 -5.38 3.61 8.17
N PHE A 12 -5.39 2.33 7.79
CA PHE A 12 -4.20 1.49 7.73
C PHE A 12 -3.51 1.51 6.35
N ALA A 13 -4.28 1.57 5.26
CA ALA A 13 -3.73 1.50 3.91
C ALA A 13 -2.89 2.74 3.53
N VAL A 14 -3.11 3.89 4.17
CA VAL A 14 -2.20 5.05 4.06
C VAL A 14 -0.78 4.68 4.49
N LEU A 15 -0.64 3.90 5.57
CA LEU A 15 0.66 3.39 6.03
C LEU A 15 1.22 2.31 5.09
N ALA A 16 0.39 1.63 4.30
CA ALA A 16 0.84 0.76 3.21
C ALA A 16 1.28 1.55 1.95
N GLY A 17 1.11 2.88 1.95
CA GLY A 17 1.41 3.74 0.81
C GLY A 17 0.39 3.64 -0.31
N ILE A 18 -0.91 3.58 0.00
CA ILE A 18 -1.98 3.57 -1.02
C ILE A 18 -2.11 4.93 -1.73
N PHE A 19 -2.46 4.93 -3.02
CA PHE A 19 -2.76 6.14 -3.77
C PHE A 19 -3.98 6.88 -3.19
N PRO A 20 -3.98 8.22 -3.12
CA PRO A 20 -2.90 9.17 -3.45
C PRO A 20 -1.94 9.48 -2.27
N PHE A 21 -2.07 8.78 -1.15
CA PHE A 21 -1.37 9.05 0.11
C PHE A 21 -0.04 8.29 0.25
N HIS A 22 0.74 8.17 -0.81
CA HIS A 22 1.99 7.41 -0.81
C HIS A 22 3.27 8.26 -0.70
N ASN A 23 3.16 9.59 -0.88
CA ASN A 23 4.32 10.49 -0.95
C ASN A 23 5.22 10.49 0.29
N TRP A 24 4.67 10.16 1.47
CA TRP A 24 5.45 10.08 2.72
C TRP A 24 6.51 8.98 2.69
N SER A 25 6.32 7.91 1.90
CA SER A 25 7.25 6.79 1.85
C SER A 25 8.53 7.13 1.06
N PRO A 26 8.48 7.63 -0.20
CA PRO A 26 9.68 8.01 -0.92
C PRO A 26 10.51 9.10 -0.22
N VAL A 27 9.86 10.14 0.31
CA VAL A 27 10.57 11.19 1.07
C VAL A 27 11.16 10.64 2.37
N GLY A 28 10.46 9.71 3.02
CA GLY A 28 10.95 9.00 4.20
C GLY A 28 12.20 8.18 3.91
N HIS A 29 12.24 7.45 2.79
CA HIS A 29 13.42 6.70 2.37
C HIS A 29 14.65 7.58 2.14
N VAL A 30 14.44 8.77 1.58
CA VAL A 30 15.51 9.72 1.25
C VAL A 30 16.08 10.35 2.51
N ALA A 31 15.22 10.79 3.41
CA ALA A 31 15.59 11.47 4.66
C ALA A 31 16.19 10.51 5.71
N ALA A 32 15.81 9.24 5.69
CA ALA A 32 16.22 8.27 6.70
C ALA A 32 17.70 7.83 6.55
N PRO A 33 18.42 7.65 7.68
CA PRO A 33 19.66 6.87 7.72
C PRO A 33 19.43 5.46 7.18
N THR A 34 20.48 4.81 6.65
CA THR A 34 20.36 3.51 5.95
C THR A 34 19.60 2.46 6.75
N ALA A 35 19.94 2.26 8.03
CA ALA A 35 19.27 1.29 8.88
C ALA A 35 17.77 1.58 9.04
N VAL A 36 17.40 2.85 9.23
CA VAL A 36 16.00 3.28 9.37
C VAL A 36 15.24 3.14 8.06
N SER A 37 15.89 3.44 6.92
CA SER A 37 15.33 3.24 5.59
C SER A 37 15.01 1.76 5.33
N MET A 38 15.88 0.85 5.79
CA MET A 38 15.63 -0.59 5.74
C MET A 38 14.42 -1.02 6.60
N PHE A 39 14.28 -0.48 7.82
CA PHE A 39 13.08 -0.73 8.64
C PHE A 39 11.80 -0.21 7.99
N HIS A 40 11.87 0.97 7.37
CA HIS A 40 10.74 1.58 6.66
C HIS A 40 10.28 0.66 5.52
N ALA A 41 11.21 0.23 4.67
CA ALA A 41 10.90 -0.70 3.56
C ALA A 41 10.45 -2.06 4.08
N GLY A 42 11.16 -2.64 5.05
CA GLY A 42 10.96 -4.02 5.48
C GLY A 42 9.72 -4.25 6.33
N VAL A 43 9.40 -3.32 7.23
CA VAL A 43 8.41 -3.53 8.29
C VAL A 43 7.26 -2.54 8.22
N LEU A 44 7.54 -1.24 8.13
CA LEU A 44 6.53 -0.20 8.36
C LEU A 44 5.36 -0.29 7.36
N MET A 45 5.67 -0.39 6.06
CA MET A 45 4.63 -0.51 5.03
C MET A 45 3.88 -1.85 5.10
N LYS A 46 4.58 -2.92 5.53
CA LYS A 46 3.99 -4.26 5.68
C LYS A 46 3.00 -4.29 6.83
N LEU A 47 3.30 -3.58 7.92
CA LEU A 47 2.38 -3.41 9.03
C LEU A 47 1.08 -2.72 8.58
N GLY A 48 1.17 -1.69 7.74
CA GLY A 48 0.00 -1.02 7.15
C GLY A 48 -0.87 -1.98 6.33
N ALA A 49 -0.26 -2.74 5.42
CA ALA A 49 -0.98 -3.72 4.60
C ALA A 49 -1.59 -4.85 5.45
N PHE A 50 -0.84 -5.36 6.42
CA PHE A 50 -1.31 -6.39 7.34
C PHE A 50 -2.48 -5.91 8.19
N ALA A 51 -2.43 -4.70 8.74
CA ALA A 51 -3.53 -4.13 9.51
C ALA A 51 -4.76 -3.85 8.64
N ALA A 52 -4.57 -3.36 7.41
CA ALA A 52 -5.66 -3.19 6.44
C ALA A 52 -6.33 -4.52 6.09
N LEU A 53 -5.56 -5.60 5.95
CA LEU A 53 -6.07 -6.95 5.74
C LEU A 53 -6.82 -7.47 6.99
N ARG A 54 -6.18 -7.46 8.16
CA ARG A 54 -6.73 -8.05 9.39
C ARG A 54 -7.94 -7.28 9.91
N VAL A 55 -7.86 -5.95 9.95
CA VAL A 55 -8.89 -5.11 10.55
C VAL A 55 -9.88 -4.62 9.50
N GLY A 56 -9.43 -4.25 8.31
CA GLY A 56 -10.32 -3.83 7.23
C GLY A 56 -11.05 -5.00 6.58
N VAL A 57 -10.30 -5.93 6.00
CA VAL A 57 -10.88 -7.00 5.15
C VAL A 57 -11.49 -8.14 5.97
N MET A 58 -10.77 -8.68 6.96
CA MET A 58 -11.22 -9.86 7.70
C MET A 58 -12.35 -9.55 8.72
N LEU A 59 -12.35 -8.39 9.36
CA LEU A 59 -13.43 -8.01 10.29
C LEU A 59 -14.65 -7.39 9.58
N LEU A 60 -14.48 -6.77 8.40
CA LEU A 60 -15.57 -6.15 7.63
C LEU A 60 -15.67 -6.71 6.20
N PRO A 61 -15.90 -8.03 6.03
CA PRO A 61 -15.83 -8.70 4.72
C PRO A 61 -16.86 -8.20 3.70
N ASP A 62 -18.08 -7.83 4.13
CA ASP A 62 -19.09 -7.29 3.20
C ASP A 62 -18.78 -5.85 2.79
N GLY A 63 -18.08 -5.11 3.65
CA GLY A 63 -17.50 -3.82 3.29
C GLY A 63 -16.41 -3.98 2.24
N ALA A 64 -15.49 -4.94 2.45
CA ALA A 64 -14.40 -5.23 1.52
C ALA A 64 -14.92 -5.61 0.12
N ARG A 65 -15.93 -6.49 0.05
CA ARG A 65 -16.57 -6.88 -1.22
C ARG A 65 -17.24 -5.69 -1.93
N PHE A 66 -17.91 -4.83 -1.17
CA PHE A 66 -18.60 -3.66 -1.74
C PHE A 66 -17.62 -2.63 -2.31
N TRP A 67 -16.53 -2.34 -1.59
CA TRP A 67 -15.51 -1.36 -1.99
C TRP A 67 -14.41 -1.93 -2.88
N LEU A 68 -14.50 -3.22 -3.23
CA LEU A 68 -13.50 -3.91 -4.02
C LEU A 68 -13.08 -3.17 -5.30
N PRO A 69 -14.01 -2.64 -6.14
CA PRO A 69 -13.63 -1.93 -7.36
C PRO A 69 -12.73 -0.72 -7.09
N LEU A 70 -12.98 0.01 -5.99
CA LEU A 70 -12.15 1.15 -5.59
C LEU A 70 -10.77 0.69 -5.14
N ILE A 71 -10.69 -0.37 -4.31
CA ILE A 71 -9.40 -0.90 -3.83
C ILE A 71 -8.55 -1.35 -5.03
N VAL A 72 -9.13 -2.09 -5.97
CA VAL A 72 -8.45 -2.55 -7.19
C VAL A 72 -7.98 -1.36 -8.02
N PHE A 73 -8.83 -0.35 -8.23
CA PHE A 73 -8.45 0.86 -8.97
C PHE A 73 -7.26 1.58 -8.35
N LEU A 74 -7.27 1.78 -7.02
CA LEU A 74 -6.19 2.45 -6.31
C LEU A 74 -4.90 1.60 -6.30
N ALA A 75 -5.03 0.30 -6.17
CA ALA A 75 -3.88 -0.61 -6.17
C ALA A 75 -3.22 -0.70 -7.56
N LEU A 76 -4.00 -0.78 -8.65
CA LEU A 76 -3.49 -0.66 -10.01
C LEU A 76 -2.82 0.70 -10.25
N THR A 77 -3.43 1.77 -9.75
CA THR A 77 -2.84 3.12 -9.82
C THR A 77 -1.49 3.15 -9.12
N ASN A 78 -1.36 2.56 -7.92
CA ASN A 78 -0.06 2.43 -7.23
C ASN A 78 1.00 1.73 -8.09
N VAL A 79 0.65 0.58 -8.68
CA VAL A 79 1.58 -0.21 -9.52
C VAL A 79 2.07 0.63 -10.70
N VAL A 80 1.13 1.19 -11.47
CA VAL A 80 1.44 1.89 -12.71
C VAL A 80 2.11 3.23 -12.43
N TYR A 81 1.49 4.07 -11.60
CA TYR A 81 2.00 5.41 -11.27
C TYR A 81 3.34 5.34 -10.53
N GLY A 82 3.46 4.46 -9.53
CA GLY A 82 4.71 4.29 -8.77
C GLY A 82 5.87 3.88 -9.68
N ALA A 83 5.65 2.95 -10.61
CA ALA A 83 6.66 2.52 -11.57
C ALA A 83 7.10 3.66 -12.51
N PHE A 84 6.14 4.40 -13.10
CA PHE A 84 6.46 5.53 -13.98
C PHE A 84 7.22 6.64 -13.26
N VAL A 85 6.82 6.96 -12.03
CA VAL A 85 7.50 7.98 -11.24
C VAL A 85 8.91 7.53 -10.86
N ALA A 86 9.10 6.25 -10.48
CA ALA A 86 10.41 5.68 -10.18
C ALA A 86 11.38 5.78 -11.37
N MET A 87 10.93 5.47 -12.59
CA MET A 87 11.74 5.57 -13.81
C MET A 87 12.22 6.99 -14.13
N LYS A 88 11.49 8.02 -13.66
CA LYS A 88 11.86 9.42 -13.86
C LYS A 88 12.82 9.95 -12.78
N GLN A 89 12.99 9.23 -11.66
CA GLN A 89 13.85 9.70 -10.57
C GLN A 89 15.33 9.61 -10.95
N ARG A 90 16.10 10.62 -10.54
CA ARG A 90 17.57 10.65 -10.71
C ARG A 90 18.33 10.21 -9.47
N ASP A 91 17.67 10.24 -8.31
CA ASP A 91 18.23 9.84 -7.02
C ASP A 91 17.82 8.40 -6.69
N LEU A 92 18.80 7.56 -6.36
CA LEU A 92 18.59 6.15 -6.11
C LEU A 92 17.64 5.86 -4.94
N LYS A 93 17.69 6.65 -3.86
CA LYS A 93 16.78 6.46 -2.71
C LYS A 93 15.33 6.78 -3.11
N TYR A 94 15.12 7.79 -3.96
CA TYR A 94 13.80 8.06 -4.53
C TYR A 94 13.34 6.95 -5.48
N VAL A 95 14.23 6.39 -6.31
CA VAL A 95 13.91 5.22 -7.16
C VAL A 95 13.42 4.07 -6.29
N ILE A 96 14.15 3.74 -5.22
CA ILE A 96 13.79 2.65 -4.29
C ILE A 96 12.49 2.94 -3.55
N GLY A 97 12.25 4.20 -3.15
CA GLY A 97 11.02 4.60 -2.49
C GLY A 97 9.79 4.43 -3.38
N TYR A 98 9.85 4.94 -4.62
CA TYR A 98 8.73 4.82 -5.55
C TYR A 98 8.53 3.40 -6.09
N SER A 99 9.61 2.61 -6.26
CA SER A 99 9.46 1.19 -6.59
C SER A 99 8.77 0.43 -5.46
N SER A 100 9.08 0.74 -4.20
CA SER A 100 8.41 0.16 -3.04
C SER A 100 6.91 0.46 -3.03
N VAL A 101 6.51 1.69 -3.36
CA VAL A 101 5.08 2.06 -3.53
C VAL A 101 4.40 1.22 -4.61
N SER A 102 5.06 1.02 -5.75
CA SER A 102 4.56 0.15 -6.83
C SER A 102 4.37 -1.30 -6.35
N HIS A 103 5.38 -1.87 -5.67
CA HIS A 103 5.30 -3.22 -5.12
C HIS A 103 4.19 -3.36 -4.06
N MET A 104 3.96 -2.35 -3.23
CA MET A 104 2.83 -2.37 -2.28
C MET A 104 1.47 -2.30 -2.98
N GLY A 105 1.40 -1.73 -4.18
CA GLY A 105 0.24 -1.87 -5.07
C GLY A 105 -0.06 -3.33 -5.42
N LEU A 106 0.97 -4.15 -5.71
CA LEU A 106 0.82 -5.59 -5.95
C LEU A 106 0.32 -6.32 -4.70
N VAL A 107 0.87 -6.00 -3.52
CA VAL A 107 0.40 -6.56 -2.24
C VAL A 107 -1.07 -6.23 -2.01
N THR A 108 -1.48 -4.99 -2.26
CA THR A 108 -2.87 -4.56 -2.11
C THR A 108 -3.79 -5.24 -3.12
N LEU A 109 -3.31 -5.50 -4.35
CA LEU A 109 -4.04 -6.30 -5.34
C LEU A 109 -4.23 -7.75 -4.88
N GLY A 110 -3.21 -8.36 -4.27
CA GLY A 110 -3.31 -9.69 -3.67
C GLY A 110 -4.41 -9.73 -2.61
N VAL A 111 -4.42 -8.77 -1.69
CA VAL A 111 -5.50 -8.62 -0.68
C VAL A 111 -6.87 -8.43 -1.34
N ALA A 112 -6.93 -7.67 -2.44
CA ALA A 112 -8.17 -7.40 -3.16
C ALA A 112 -8.74 -8.63 -3.88
N THR A 113 -7.98 -9.71 -4.09
CA THR A 113 -8.55 -10.93 -4.72
C THR A 113 -9.60 -11.60 -3.82
N LEU A 114 -9.59 -11.32 -2.52
CA LEU A 114 -10.49 -11.91 -1.51
C LEU A 114 -10.53 -13.44 -1.53
N ASN A 115 -9.43 -14.08 -1.98
CA ASN A 115 -9.27 -15.52 -2.00
C ASN A 115 -8.08 -15.95 -1.15
N PRO A 116 -8.04 -17.22 -0.69
CA PRO A 116 -6.96 -17.70 0.17
C PRO A 116 -5.58 -17.45 -0.43
N GLN A 117 -5.39 -17.71 -1.72
CA GLN A 117 -4.10 -17.61 -2.42
C GLN A 117 -3.54 -16.19 -2.49
N GLY A 118 -4.39 -15.16 -2.50
CA GLY A 118 -3.95 -13.76 -2.50
C GLY A 118 -3.74 -13.18 -1.10
N ILE A 119 -4.20 -13.89 -0.05
CA ILE A 119 -4.21 -13.41 1.33
C ILE A 119 -3.19 -14.14 2.22
N THR A 120 -2.75 -15.36 1.85
CA THR A 120 -1.60 -16.07 2.44
C THR A 120 -0.30 -15.70 1.76
#